data_AF-A0A2D7W558-F1
#
_entry.id   AF-A0A2D7W558-F1
#
_cell.length_a   1.000
_cell.length_b   1.000
_cell.length_c   1.000
_cell.angle_alpha   90.00
_cell.angle_beta   90.00
_cell.angle_gamma   90.00
#
_symmetry.space_group_name_H-M   'P 1'
#
loop_
_entity.id
_entity.type
_entity.pdbx_description
1 polymer ?
#
loop_
_entity_poly.entity_id
_entity_poly.type
_entity_poly.pdbx_seq_one_letter_code
_entity_poly.pdbx_strand_id
1 'polypeptide(L)'
;GFGLLLVDRDRTRLRLADDVRRHGADRVAAGLGPFLGWRPWRIAAIVVFGLACGTKWSGIWFLAAFMAMSLVWDALSRRAIGVDHPWSAAFARDLPLAAASTLVIGIGVYLLTWTGWFATGTGWSRTWAAGQGASVVPDPLRSLWHYHSEMWNFHTNLDAEHNYASSPLSWPFMTRPTSFYYESPDGCGADSCSSTVLAVGNPIIWWAAVLAVPYQLWRWIAAKDWRSGAVIVGIAAGWLPWMLYLDRTIFTFYTVVYVPFVVMAVTLTLGAIARGLRNRPRWVPALLIGGYVLAVVLAAWWFYPIWSAEVITYDAWRARMWLPTWI
;
A
#
# COMPACT_ATOMS: atom_id res chain seq x y z
N GLY A 1 1.49 2.71 9.04
CA GLY A 1 1.10 1.31 9.24
C GLY A 1 2.31 0.39 9.21
N PHE A 2 2.81 0.04 8.03
CA PHE A 2 3.88 -0.96 7.85
C PHE A 2 5.13 -0.73 8.72
N GLY A 3 5.70 0.48 8.73
CA GLY A 3 6.89 0.80 9.55
C GLY A 3 6.68 0.57 11.05
N LEU A 4 5.48 0.84 11.58
CA LEU A 4 5.15 0.59 12.98
C LEU A 4 5.13 -0.91 13.29
N LEU A 5 4.66 -1.74 12.35
CA LEU A 5 4.70 -3.20 12.50
C LEU A 5 6.13 -3.77 12.43
N LEU A 6 7.06 -3.12 11.71
CA LEU A 6 8.46 -3.50 11.75
C LEU A 6 9.05 -3.25 13.14
N VAL A 7 8.79 -2.08 13.73
CA VAL A 7 9.21 -1.74 15.10
C VAL A 7 8.59 -2.72 16.12
N ASP A 8 7.31 -3.02 15.96
CA ASP A 8 6.57 -3.99 16.76
C ASP A 8 7.20 -5.39 16.71
N ARG A 9 7.50 -5.88 15.51
CA ARG A 9 8.18 -7.16 15.28
C ARG A 9 9.54 -7.22 15.95
N ASP A 10 10.36 -6.19 15.75
CA ASP A 10 11.74 -6.17 16.27
C ASP A 10 11.75 -6.09 17.80
N ARG A 11 10.88 -5.26 18.40
CA ARG A 11 10.73 -5.22 19.86
C ARG A 11 10.22 -6.52 20.45
N THR A 12 9.27 -7.18 19.81
CA THR A 12 8.77 -8.48 20.28
C THR A 12 9.84 -9.55 20.23
N ARG A 13 10.65 -9.59 19.16
CA ARG A 13 11.78 -10.52 19.07
C ARG A 13 12.84 -10.26 20.13
N LEU A 14 13.17 -9.00 20.38
CA LEU A 14 14.11 -8.62 21.45
C LEU A 14 13.61 -9.07 22.82
N ARG A 15 12.33 -8.85 23.14
CA ARG A 15 11.71 -9.31 24.39
C ARG A 15 11.79 -10.83 24.55
N LEU A 16 11.43 -11.58 23.50
CA LEU A 16 11.52 -13.04 23.52
C LEU A 16 12.96 -13.53 23.72
N ALA A 17 13.93 -12.88 23.07
CA ALA A 17 15.34 -13.20 23.26
C ALA A 17 15.82 -12.90 24.70
N ASP A 18 15.37 -11.79 25.29
CA ASP A 18 15.65 -11.45 26.70
C ASP A 18 15.06 -12.49 27.66
N ASP A 19 13.83 -12.92 27.42
CA ASP A 19 13.15 -13.90 28.26
C ASP A 19 13.84 -15.27 28.19
N VAL A 20 14.23 -15.71 26.98
CA VAL A 20 15.01 -16.94 26.79
C VAL A 20 16.36 -16.84 27.50
N ARG A 21 17.04 -15.69 27.42
CA ARG A 21 18.32 -15.48 28.13
C ARG A 21 18.18 -15.54 29.66
N ARG A 22 17.07 -15.05 30.21
CA ARG A 22 16.84 -15.01 31.67
C ARG A 22 16.34 -16.33 32.25
N HIS A 23 15.45 -17.03 31.53
CA HIS A 23 14.70 -18.15 32.09
C HIS A 23 15.01 -19.50 31.44
N GLY A 24 15.84 -19.52 30.39
CA GLY A 24 16.16 -20.71 29.60
C GLY A 24 15.13 -20.98 28.50
N ALA A 25 15.60 -21.51 27.36
CA ALA A 25 14.76 -21.77 26.19
C ALA A 25 13.64 -22.76 26.50
N ASP A 26 13.94 -23.89 27.14
CA ASP A 26 12.97 -24.96 27.41
C ASP A 26 11.78 -24.46 28.26
N ARG A 27 12.06 -23.64 29.26
CA ARG A 27 11.03 -23.08 30.14
C ARG A 27 10.16 -22.05 29.42
N VAL A 28 10.75 -21.22 28.56
CA VAL A 28 10.02 -20.19 27.81
C VAL A 28 9.22 -20.81 26.67
N ALA A 29 9.76 -21.83 26.01
CA ALA A 29 9.14 -22.52 24.88
C ALA A 29 8.01 -23.49 25.29
N ALA A 30 7.94 -23.87 26.56
CA ALA A 30 6.98 -24.85 27.07
C ALA A 30 5.52 -24.56 26.65
N GLY A 31 4.84 -25.61 26.20
CA GLY A 31 3.44 -25.56 25.76
C GLY A 31 3.24 -24.64 24.56
N LEU A 32 2.43 -23.58 24.74
CA LEU A 32 2.17 -22.58 23.69
C LEU A 32 3.18 -21.41 23.71
N GLY A 33 4.25 -21.50 24.51
CA GLY A 33 5.21 -20.42 24.72
C GLY A 33 4.63 -19.25 25.54
N PRO A 34 5.30 -18.08 25.59
CA PRO A 34 4.86 -16.96 26.41
C PRO A 34 3.71 -16.17 25.76
N PHE A 35 2.99 -15.39 26.56
CA PHE A 35 2.10 -14.34 26.01
C PHE A 35 2.96 -13.15 25.55
N LEU A 36 2.70 -12.64 24.34
CA LEU A 36 3.44 -11.48 23.81
C LEU A 36 3.01 -10.15 24.45
N GLY A 37 1.92 -10.17 25.22
CA GLY A 37 1.47 -9.07 26.07
C GLY A 37 1.10 -7.80 25.29
N TRP A 38 1.33 -6.64 25.92
CA TRP A 38 1.01 -5.33 25.38
C TRP A 38 1.89 -4.97 24.17
N ARG A 39 1.24 -4.67 23.03
CA ARG A 39 1.86 -4.33 21.74
C ARG A 39 1.46 -2.93 21.25
N PRO A 40 2.03 -1.86 21.83
CA PRO A 40 1.63 -0.49 21.50
C PRO A 40 1.93 -0.14 20.04
N TRP A 41 2.97 -0.71 19.45
CA TRP A 41 3.34 -0.47 18.05
C TRP A 41 2.39 -1.15 17.07
N ARG A 42 1.89 -2.35 17.39
CA ARG A 42 0.79 -2.99 16.65
C ARG A 42 -0.46 -2.14 16.70
N ILE A 43 -0.81 -1.62 17.88
CA ILE A 43 -1.98 -0.76 18.05
C ILE A 43 -1.83 0.55 17.27
N ALA A 44 -0.67 1.21 17.36
CA ALA A 44 -0.39 2.39 16.56
C ALA A 44 -0.46 2.08 15.05
N ALA A 45 -0.03 0.90 14.62
CA ALA A 45 -0.17 0.48 13.23
C ALA A 45 -1.65 0.35 12.83
N ILE A 46 -2.48 -0.28 13.67
CA ILE A 46 -3.94 -0.38 13.47
C ILE A 46 -4.56 1.01 13.36
N VAL A 47 -4.19 1.95 14.23
CA VAL A 47 -4.67 3.34 14.16
C VAL A 47 -4.33 3.97 12.80
N VAL A 48 -3.06 3.90 12.37
CA VAL A 48 -2.66 4.50 11.09
C VAL A 48 -3.35 3.83 9.90
N PHE A 49 -3.57 2.52 9.95
CA PHE A 49 -4.33 1.83 8.91
C PHE A 49 -5.83 2.18 8.95
N GLY A 50 -6.41 2.39 10.14
CA GLY A 50 -7.77 2.90 10.31
C GLY A 50 -7.94 4.30 9.71
N LEU A 51 -6.98 5.20 9.93
CA LEU A 51 -6.94 6.53 9.29
C LEU A 51 -6.84 6.41 7.77
N ALA A 52 -6.04 5.46 7.26
CA ALA A 52 -5.98 5.19 5.82
C ALA A 52 -7.34 4.72 5.27
N CYS A 53 -8.05 3.84 5.99
CA CYS A 53 -9.41 3.43 5.63
C CYS A 53 -10.39 4.61 5.62
N GLY A 54 -10.25 5.53 6.57
CA GLY A 54 -11.04 6.77 6.63
C GLY A 54 -10.80 7.72 5.45
N THR A 55 -9.59 7.71 4.88
CA THR A 55 -9.26 8.47 3.66
C THR A 55 -9.74 7.77 2.39
N LYS A 56 -9.53 6.45 2.31
CA LYS A 56 -9.93 5.62 1.17
C LYS A 56 -10.15 4.18 1.63
N TRP A 57 -11.32 3.61 1.31
CA TRP A 57 -11.71 2.27 1.76
C TRP A 57 -10.72 1.18 1.35
N SER A 58 -9.97 1.36 0.26
CA SER A 58 -8.89 0.44 -0.13
C SER A 58 -7.80 0.26 0.93
N GLY A 59 -7.69 1.17 1.91
CA GLY A 59 -6.83 1.00 3.08
C GLY A 59 -7.11 -0.28 3.87
N ILE A 60 -8.32 -0.84 3.78
CA ILE A 60 -8.71 -2.07 4.48
C ILE A 60 -7.87 -3.27 4.05
N TRP A 61 -7.48 -3.32 2.77
CA TRP A 61 -6.65 -4.40 2.24
C TRP A 61 -5.25 -4.38 2.84
N PHE A 62 -4.69 -3.20 3.05
CA PHE A 62 -3.42 -3.04 3.75
C PHE A 62 -3.53 -3.41 5.23
N LEU A 63 -4.61 -3.00 5.91
CA LEU A 63 -4.87 -3.41 7.30
C LEU A 63 -4.90 -4.93 7.40
N ALA A 64 -5.75 -5.59 6.60
CA ALA A 64 -5.93 -7.03 6.63
C ALA A 64 -4.61 -7.78 6.31
N ALA A 65 -3.95 -7.41 5.21
CA ALA A 65 -2.75 -8.09 4.75
C ALA A 65 -1.58 -7.95 5.75
N PHE A 66 -1.35 -6.74 6.28
CA PHE A 66 -0.28 -6.53 7.23
C PHE A 66 -0.58 -7.05 8.64
N MET A 67 -1.84 -7.07 9.07
CA MET A 67 -2.21 -7.72 10.32
C MET A 67 -2.04 -9.24 10.24
N ALA A 68 -2.46 -9.87 9.13
CA ALA A 68 -2.20 -11.28 8.86
C ALA A 68 -0.70 -11.59 8.85
N MET A 69 0.11 -10.77 8.16
CA MET A 69 1.56 -10.93 8.16
C MET A 69 2.19 -10.74 9.54
N SER A 70 1.64 -9.84 10.37
CA SER A 70 2.11 -9.67 11.75
C SER A 70 1.87 -10.93 12.60
N LEU A 71 0.79 -11.67 12.38
CA LEU A 71 0.52 -12.95 13.04
C LEU A 71 1.45 -14.05 12.53
N VAL A 72 1.77 -14.05 11.23
CA VAL A 72 2.81 -14.93 10.67
C VAL A 72 4.15 -14.65 11.35
N TRP A 73 4.52 -13.38 11.57
CA TRP A 73 5.74 -13.04 12.29
C TRP A 73 5.73 -13.48 13.75
N ASP A 74 4.58 -13.48 14.41
CA ASP A 74 4.44 -14.00 15.78
C ASP A 74 4.69 -15.52 15.81
N ALA A 75 4.04 -16.27 14.92
CA ALA A 75 4.27 -17.71 14.78
C ALA A 75 5.75 -18.02 14.47
N LEU A 76 6.36 -17.28 13.54
CA LEU A 76 7.78 -17.47 13.21
C LEU A 76 8.72 -17.11 14.37
N SER A 77 8.35 -16.15 15.21
CA SER A 77 9.15 -15.77 16.40
C SER A 77 9.02 -16.83 17.49
N ARG A 78 7.84 -17.45 17.66
CA ARG A 78 7.64 -18.62 18.53
C ARG A 78 8.44 -19.84 18.05
N ARG A 79 8.45 -20.08 16.73
CA ARG A 79 9.27 -21.13 16.13
C ARG A 79 10.76 -20.91 16.40
N ALA A 80 11.22 -19.66 16.35
CA ALA A 80 12.63 -19.32 16.56
C ALA A 80 13.12 -19.57 17.99
N ILE A 81 12.23 -19.53 18.99
CA ILE A 81 12.56 -19.85 20.39
C ILE A 81 12.29 -21.32 20.76
N GLY A 82 11.90 -22.16 19.80
CA GLY A 82 11.71 -23.60 20.02
C GLY A 82 10.32 -24.04 20.49
N VAL A 83 9.27 -23.23 20.35
CA VAL A 83 7.89 -23.66 20.66
C VAL A 83 7.48 -24.78 19.68
N ASP A 84 6.98 -25.91 20.19
CA ASP A 84 6.63 -27.11 19.43
C ASP A 84 5.53 -26.87 18.37
N HIS A 85 4.47 -26.15 18.76
CA HIS A 85 3.33 -25.84 17.91
C HIS A 85 3.17 -24.32 17.70
N PRO A 86 4.10 -23.67 16.97
CA PRO A 86 4.20 -22.22 16.91
C PRO A 86 2.98 -21.57 16.23
N TRP A 87 2.39 -22.24 15.25
CA TRP A 87 1.17 -21.77 14.58
C TRP A 87 -0.04 -21.85 15.50
N SER A 88 -0.29 -23.00 16.12
CA SER A 88 -1.38 -23.17 17.08
C SER A 88 -1.26 -22.19 18.25
N ALA A 89 -0.05 -21.94 18.73
CA ALA A 89 0.23 -20.94 19.74
C ALA A 89 -0.14 -19.51 19.28
N ALA A 90 0.23 -19.13 18.07
CA ALA A 90 -0.14 -17.82 17.52
C ALA A 90 -1.65 -17.69 17.31
N PHE A 91 -2.32 -18.73 16.81
CA PHE A 91 -3.78 -18.77 16.65
C PHE A 91 -4.51 -18.69 18.00
N ALA A 92 -4.02 -19.39 19.03
CA ALA A 92 -4.69 -19.41 20.33
C ALA A 92 -4.42 -18.14 21.16
N ARG A 93 -3.20 -17.56 21.08
CA ARG A 93 -2.79 -16.46 21.97
C ARG A 93 -2.73 -15.09 21.30
N ASP A 94 -2.33 -15.03 20.04
CA ASP A 94 -2.02 -13.75 19.38
C ASP A 94 -3.18 -13.30 18.49
N LEU A 95 -3.86 -14.22 17.80
CA LEU A 95 -5.00 -13.91 16.92
C LEU A 95 -6.18 -13.25 17.66
N PRO A 96 -6.68 -13.73 18.82
CA PRO A 96 -7.85 -13.12 19.46
C PRO A 96 -7.60 -11.65 19.83
N LEU A 97 -6.42 -11.36 20.39
CA LEU A 97 -6.04 -9.98 20.74
C LEU A 97 -5.81 -9.12 19.50
N ALA A 98 -5.16 -9.66 18.46
CA ALA A 98 -4.97 -8.93 17.21
C ALA A 98 -6.29 -8.64 16.50
N ALA A 99 -7.21 -9.61 16.45
CA ALA A 99 -8.53 -9.46 15.84
C ALA A 99 -9.40 -8.47 16.63
N ALA A 100 -9.47 -8.62 17.96
CA ALA A 100 -10.24 -7.72 18.82
C ALA A 100 -9.70 -6.28 18.75
N SER A 101 -8.39 -6.08 18.85
CA SER A 101 -7.79 -4.74 18.72
C SER A 101 -7.98 -4.16 17.32
N THR A 102 -7.83 -4.96 16.26
CA THR A 102 -8.08 -4.50 14.87
C THR A 102 -9.52 -4.07 14.68
N LEU A 103 -10.47 -4.85 15.18
CA LEU A 103 -11.90 -4.55 15.07
C LEU A 103 -12.27 -3.30 15.88
N VAL A 104 -11.97 -3.30 17.18
CA VAL A 104 -12.36 -2.22 18.09
C VAL A 104 -11.65 -0.91 17.75
N ILE A 105 -10.33 -0.94 17.60
CA ILE A 105 -9.53 0.27 17.35
C ILE A 105 -9.70 0.70 15.89
N GLY A 106 -9.75 -0.24 14.93
CA GLY A 106 -9.96 0.08 13.53
C GLY A 106 -11.31 0.73 13.27
N ILE A 107 -12.40 0.14 13.79
CA ILE A 107 -13.75 0.74 13.69
C ILE A 107 -13.80 2.06 14.46
N GLY A 108 -13.25 2.12 15.67
CA GLY A 108 -13.22 3.33 16.47
C GLY A 108 -12.52 4.49 15.75
N VAL A 109 -11.32 4.25 15.21
CA VAL A 109 -10.58 5.25 14.45
C VAL A 109 -11.31 5.65 13.17
N TYR A 110 -11.91 4.69 12.45
CA TYR A 110 -12.72 5.00 11.28
C TYR A 110 -13.89 5.91 11.66
N LEU A 111 -14.68 5.58 12.68
CA LEU A 111 -15.79 6.43 13.14
C LEU A 111 -15.31 7.80 13.61
N LEU A 112 -14.10 7.90 14.19
CA LEU A 112 -13.49 9.18 14.54
C LEU A 112 -13.20 10.06 13.32
N THR A 113 -12.87 9.48 12.16
CA THR A 113 -12.71 10.28 10.93
C THR A 113 -14.04 10.86 10.43
N TRP A 114 -15.18 10.34 10.87
CA TRP A 114 -16.52 10.83 10.55
C TRP A 114 -17.07 11.83 11.58
N THR A 115 -16.28 12.23 12.58
CA THR A 115 -16.70 13.18 13.63
C THR A 115 -17.30 14.47 13.07
N GLY A 116 -16.72 15.04 12.01
CA GLY A 116 -17.27 16.23 11.35
C GLY A 116 -18.68 16.01 10.77
N TRP A 117 -18.93 14.84 10.16
CA TRP A 117 -20.26 14.48 9.65
C TRP A 117 -21.26 14.26 10.80
N PHE A 118 -20.83 13.66 11.91
CA PHE A 118 -21.68 13.50 13.09
C PHE A 118 -22.01 14.82 13.78
N ALA A 119 -21.02 15.72 13.91
CA ALA A 119 -21.13 17.00 14.61
C ALA A 119 -21.91 18.07 13.84
N THR A 120 -22.05 17.91 12.53
CA THR A 120 -22.77 18.87 11.67
C THR A 120 -24.10 18.29 11.17
N GLY A 121 -25.03 19.18 10.82
CA GLY A 121 -26.33 18.81 10.25
C GLY A 121 -26.37 18.77 8.72
N THR A 122 -25.33 19.27 8.06
CA THR A 122 -25.29 19.53 6.61
C THR A 122 -24.66 18.40 5.79
N GLY A 123 -24.24 17.31 6.45
CA GLY A 123 -23.66 16.16 5.77
C GLY A 123 -24.65 15.47 4.84
N TRP A 124 -24.15 14.89 3.75
CA TRP A 124 -24.95 14.06 2.86
C TRP A 124 -25.65 12.93 3.64
N SER A 125 -26.94 12.70 3.37
CA SER A 125 -27.81 11.73 4.05
C SER A 125 -27.84 11.80 5.59
N ARG A 126 -27.44 12.93 6.20
CA ARG A 126 -27.29 13.06 7.66
C ARG A 126 -28.56 12.82 8.46
N THR A 127 -29.70 13.22 7.92
CA THR A 127 -31.03 13.14 8.56
C THR A 127 -31.92 12.08 7.92
N TRP A 128 -31.37 11.20 7.08
CA TRP A 128 -32.13 10.16 6.37
C TRP A 128 -33.02 9.32 7.30
N ALA A 129 -32.50 8.93 8.47
CA ALA A 129 -33.22 8.11 9.43
C ALA A 129 -34.44 8.80 10.09
N ALA A 130 -34.53 10.13 10.07
CA ALA A 130 -35.64 10.86 10.70
C ALA A 130 -36.98 10.63 9.98
N GLY A 131 -36.95 10.30 8.69
CA GLY A 131 -38.12 9.90 7.91
C GLY A 131 -38.42 8.40 7.97
N GLN A 132 -37.66 7.64 8.78
CA GLN A 132 -37.81 6.19 8.92
C GLN A 132 -38.54 5.85 10.22
N GLY A 133 -39.17 4.68 10.29
CA GLY A 133 -39.81 4.20 11.51
C GLY A 133 -38.83 4.08 12.69
N ALA A 134 -39.40 4.04 13.90
CA ALA A 134 -38.66 3.90 15.15
C ALA A 134 -37.75 2.66 15.13
N SER A 135 -36.53 2.81 15.67
CA SER A 135 -35.53 1.75 15.73
C SER A 135 -34.76 1.80 17.04
N VAL A 136 -34.21 0.66 17.45
CA VAL A 136 -33.30 0.55 18.59
C VAL A 136 -31.92 1.14 18.26
N VAL A 137 -31.55 1.19 16.97
CA VAL A 137 -30.29 1.80 16.53
C VAL A 137 -30.47 3.31 16.42
N PRO A 138 -29.60 4.14 17.03
CA PRO A 138 -29.69 5.59 16.93
C PRO A 138 -29.69 6.11 15.49
N ASP A 139 -30.54 7.10 15.22
CA ASP A 139 -30.71 7.68 13.89
C ASP A 139 -29.40 8.13 13.21
N PRO A 140 -28.42 8.76 13.90
CA PRO A 140 -27.15 9.12 13.26
C PRO A 140 -26.38 7.90 12.73
N LEU A 141 -26.41 6.77 13.45
CA LEU A 141 -25.72 5.54 13.01
C LEU A 141 -26.45 4.88 11.84
N ARG A 142 -27.79 4.90 11.85
CA ARG A 142 -28.61 4.42 10.73
C ARG A 142 -28.39 5.25 9.47
N SER A 143 -28.41 6.57 9.60
CA SER A 143 -28.09 7.50 8.51
C SER A 143 -26.67 7.30 7.98
N LEU A 144 -25.69 7.05 8.86
CA LEU A 144 -24.32 6.78 8.43
C LEU A 144 -24.24 5.46 7.65
N TRP A 145 -24.89 4.41 8.15
CA TRP A 145 -24.97 3.13 7.45
C TRP A 145 -25.63 3.27 6.07
N HIS A 146 -26.73 4.02 6.00
CA HIS A 146 -27.39 4.32 4.73
C HIS A 146 -26.44 5.04 3.77
N TYR A 147 -25.74 6.07 4.23
CA TYR A 147 -24.76 6.77 3.40
C TYR A 147 -23.66 5.82 2.90
N HIS A 148 -23.16 4.91 3.74
CA HIS A 148 -22.20 3.89 3.30
C HIS A 148 -22.81 2.93 2.27
N SER A 149 -24.09 2.59 2.40
CA SER A 149 -24.77 1.75 1.41
C SER A 149 -24.91 2.45 0.05
N GLU A 150 -25.19 3.76 0.04
CA GLU A 150 -25.23 4.58 -1.18
C GLU A 150 -23.83 4.65 -1.82
N MET A 151 -22.80 4.93 -1.01
CA MET A 151 -21.41 4.95 -1.47
C MET A 151 -21.00 3.61 -2.06
N TRP A 152 -21.28 2.49 -1.37
CA TRP A 152 -20.97 1.16 -1.87
C TRP A 152 -21.69 0.88 -3.19
N ASN A 153 -23.00 1.15 -3.27
CA ASN A 153 -23.79 0.94 -4.47
C ASN A 153 -23.22 1.72 -5.68
N PHE A 154 -22.87 2.98 -5.48
CA PHE A 154 -22.21 3.78 -6.52
C PHE A 154 -20.87 3.15 -6.94
N HIS A 155 -20.01 2.80 -5.97
CA HIS A 155 -18.69 2.25 -6.26
C HIS A 155 -18.71 0.83 -6.83
N THR A 156 -19.78 0.05 -6.68
CA THR A 156 -19.88 -1.27 -7.30
C THR A 156 -20.56 -1.24 -8.66
N ASN A 157 -21.45 -0.29 -8.91
CA ASN A 157 -22.27 -0.23 -10.13
C ASN A 157 -21.90 0.91 -11.08
N LEU A 158 -20.90 1.74 -10.75
CA LEU A 158 -20.37 2.72 -11.71
C LEU A 158 -19.60 1.96 -12.79
N ASP A 159 -20.28 1.81 -13.92
CA ASP A 159 -19.82 1.30 -15.20
C ASP A 159 -20.18 2.34 -16.27
N ALA A 160 -19.19 3.12 -16.67
CA ALA A 160 -19.33 4.21 -17.62
C ALA A 160 -18.08 4.27 -18.48
N GLU A 161 -18.24 4.19 -19.80
CA GLU A 161 -17.10 4.25 -20.71
C GLU A 161 -16.30 5.53 -20.50
N HIS A 162 -14.97 5.40 -20.46
CA HIS A 162 -14.08 6.53 -20.28
C HIS A 162 -12.78 6.33 -21.05
N ASN A 163 -12.39 7.33 -21.84
CA ASN A 163 -11.22 7.25 -22.73
C ASN A 163 -9.94 6.88 -21.98
N TYR A 164 -9.74 7.37 -20.77
CA TYR A 164 -8.55 7.05 -19.96
C TYR A 164 -8.68 5.82 -19.03
N ALA A 165 -9.77 5.04 -19.14
CA ALA A 165 -9.89 3.80 -18.40
C ALA A 165 -8.76 2.83 -18.79
N SER A 166 -8.32 2.01 -17.84
CA SER A 166 -7.15 1.14 -17.97
C SER A 166 -7.32 -0.12 -17.15
N SER A 167 -6.81 -1.25 -17.66
CA SER A 167 -6.88 -2.52 -16.95
C SER A 167 -5.85 -2.60 -15.81
N PRO A 168 -6.22 -3.10 -14.62
CA PRO A 168 -5.29 -3.41 -13.54
C PRO A 168 -4.11 -4.30 -13.94
N LEU A 169 -4.31 -5.16 -14.93
CA LEU A 169 -3.26 -6.04 -15.46
C LEU A 169 -2.16 -5.27 -16.18
N SER A 170 -2.48 -4.10 -16.73
CA SER A 170 -1.55 -3.28 -17.51
C SER A 170 -0.81 -2.23 -16.67
N TRP A 171 -1.29 -1.96 -15.45
CA TRP A 171 -0.72 -0.94 -14.57
C TRP A 171 0.76 -1.11 -14.24
N PRO A 172 1.30 -2.31 -13.95
CA PRO A 172 2.74 -2.48 -13.67
C PRO A 172 3.65 -2.02 -14.81
N PHE A 173 3.13 -2.03 -16.04
CA PHE A 173 3.88 -1.69 -17.25
C PHE A 173 3.75 -0.22 -17.65
N MET A 174 2.93 0.56 -16.93
CA MET A 174 2.65 1.97 -17.24
C MET A 174 2.17 2.18 -18.67
N THR A 175 1.34 1.27 -19.21
CA THR A 175 0.93 1.34 -20.62
C THR A 175 -0.10 2.42 -20.91
N ARG A 176 -0.97 2.74 -19.96
CA ARG A 176 -2.08 3.70 -20.16
C ARG A 176 -2.24 4.61 -18.94
N PRO A 177 -1.52 5.74 -18.88
CA PRO A 177 -1.69 6.72 -17.82
C PRO A 177 -3.02 7.45 -17.94
N THR A 178 -3.45 8.09 -16.85
CA THR A 178 -4.69 8.85 -16.81
C THR A 178 -4.39 10.33 -16.99
N SER A 179 -5.01 10.99 -17.97
CA SER A 179 -4.93 12.45 -18.08
C SER A 179 -5.87 13.10 -17.06
N PHE A 180 -5.32 13.94 -16.19
CA PHE A 180 -6.08 14.74 -15.22
C PHE A 180 -6.38 16.14 -15.76
N TYR A 181 -5.57 16.63 -16.68
CA TYR A 181 -5.71 17.94 -17.28
C TYR A 181 -5.02 17.94 -18.64
N TYR A 182 -5.65 18.58 -19.62
CA TYR A 182 -5.05 18.87 -20.92
C TYR A 182 -5.69 20.12 -21.51
N GLU A 183 -4.87 21.10 -21.86
CA GLU A 183 -5.26 22.28 -22.62
C GLU A 183 -4.23 22.57 -23.71
N SER A 184 -4.66 23.31 -24.74
CA SER A 184 -3.79 23.81 -25.82
C SER A 184 -3.73 25.35 -25.76
N PRO A 185 -3.03 25.93 -24.76
CA PRO A 185 -2.93 27.38 -24.61
C PRO A 185 -1.97 27.99 -25.65
N ASP A 186 -1.89 29.31 -25.70
CA ASP A 186 -0.86 30.03 -26.46
C ASP A 186 0.39 30.32 -25.60
N GLY A 187 1.47 30.80 -26.22
CA GLY A 187 2.60 31.40 -25.51
C GLY A 187 3.80 30.47 -25.23
N CYS A 188 3.90 29.30 -25.87
CA CYS A 188 5.08 28.43 -25.79
C CYS A 188 6.19 28.77 -26.82
N GLY A 189 6.01 29.81 -27.64
CA GLY A 189 6.96 30.18 -28.70
C GLY A 189 6.88 29.32 -29.97
N ALA A 190 5.76 28.61 -30.18
CA ALA A 190 5.47 27.82 -31.39
C ALA A 190 3.97 27.90 -31.74
N ASP A 191 3.60 27.44 -32.92
CA ASP A 191 2.21 27.46 -33.43
C ASP A 191 1.25 26.53 -32.67
N SER A 192 1.80 25.51 -31.98
CA SER A 192 1.01 24.56 -31.21
C SER A 192 1.66 24.28 -29.86
N CYS A 193 0.92 24.55 -28.79
CA CYS A 193 1.34 24.29 -27.43
C CYS A 193 0.42 23.26 -26.76
N SER A 194 0.96 22.64 -25.72
CA SER A 194 0.25 21.69 -24.87
C SER A 194 0.60 22.00 -23.41
N SER A 195 -0.40 21.93 -22.54
CA SER A 195 -0.22 21.87 -21.10
C SER A 195 -1.03 20.70 -20.55
N THR A 196 -0.41 19.85 -19.74
CA THR A 196 -1.06 18.63 -19.25
C THR A 196 -0.62 18.26 -17.84
N VAL A 197 -1.53 17.63 -17.11
CA VAL A 197 -1.21 16.83 -15.92
C VAL A 197 -1.52 15.37 -16.26
N LEU A 198 -0.48 14.62 -16.60
CA LEU A 198 -0.56 13.20 -16.91
C LEU A 198 -0.14 12.37 -15.69
N ALA A 199 -1.05 11.53 -15.19
CA ALA A 199 -0.78 10.62 -14.07
C ALA A 199 0.04 9.39 -14.51
N VAL A 200 1.24 9.64 -15.03
CA VAL A 200 2.24 8.62 -15.36
C VAL A 200 3.30 8.60 -14.27
N GLY A 201 3.59 7.41 -13.71
CA GLY A 201 4.69 7.26 -12.77
C GLY A 201 6.05 7.38 -13.48
N ASN A 202 7.14 7.51 -12.72
CA ASN A 202 8.50 7.48 -13.30
C ASN A 202 8.75 6.12 -14.00
N PRO A 203 8.84 6.06 -15.35
CA PRO A 203 8.88 4.79 -16.06
C PRO A 203 10.13 3.96 -15.73
N ILE A 204 11.25 4.61 -15.40
CA ILE A 204 12.49 3.92 -15.02
C ILE A 204 12.31 3.14 -13.72
N ILE A 205 11.53 3.66 -12.76
CA ILE A 205 11.18 2.94 -11.53
C ILE A 205 10.25 1.77 -11.85
N TRP A 206 9.18 2.03 -12.60
CA TRP A 206 8.15 1.04 -12.89
C TRP A 206 8.65 -0.11 -13.73
N TRP A 207 9.42 0.15 -14.78
CA TRP A 207 9.98 -0.90 -15.63
C TRP A 207 11.09 -1.68 -14.92
N ALA A 208 11.89 -1.04 -14.06
CA ALA A 208 12.78 -1.80 -13.18
C ALA A 208 11.98 -2.70 -12.22
N ALA A 209 10.81 -2.24 -11.75
CA ALA A 209 9.97 -3.02 -10.87
C ALA A 209 9.32 -4.25 -11.54
N VAL A 210 9.05 -4.20 -12.85
CA VAL A 210 8.60 -5.37 -13.62
C VAL A 210 9.55 -6.56 -13.46
N LEU A 211 10.85 -6.30 -13.32
CA LEU A 211 11.87 -7.32 -13.05
C LEU A 211 12.07 -7.55 -11.54
N ALA A 212 12.08 -6.47 -10.75
CA ALA A 212 12.34 -6.53 -9.33
C ALA A 212 11.26 -7.31 -8.56
N VAL A 213 9.99 -7.18 -8.93
CA VAL A 213 8.87 -7.84 -8.22
C VAL A 213 8.93 -9.36 -8.34
N PRO A 214 9.04 -9.96 -9.54
CA PRO A 214 9.29 -11.40 -9.67
C PRO A 214 10.55 -11.87 -8.93
N TYR A 215 11.63 -11.08 -8.98
CA TYR A 215 12.85 -11.40 -8.24
C TYR A 215 12.63 -11.40 -6.72
N GLN A 216 11.92 -10.41 -6.16
CA GLN A 216 11.58 -10.38 -4.73
C GLN A 216 10.61 -11.51 -4.37
N LEU A 217 9.67 -11.89 -5.23
CA LEU A 217 8.82 -13.05 -5.02
C LEU A 217 9.66 -14.34 -4.95
N TRP A 218 10.61 -14.52 -5.87
CA TRP A 218 11.55 -15.64 -5.81
C TRP A 218 12.38 -15.62 -4.51
N ARG A 219 12.90 -14.46 -4.08
CA ARG A 219 13.65 -14.35 -2.81
C ARG A 219 12.79 -14.68 -1.60
N TRP A 220 11.51 -14.33 -1.62
CA TRP A 220 10.58 -14.70 -0.56
C TRP A 220 10.35 -16.20 -0.51
N ILE A 221 10.09 -16.84 -1.65
CA ILE A 221 9.74 -18.27 -1.71
C ILE A 221 10.97 -19.18 -1.57
N ALA A 222 12.00 -18.95 -2.37
CA ALA A 222 13.19 -19.81 -2.46
C ALA A 222 14.21 -19.47 -1.37
N ALA A 223 14.56 -18.20 -1.21
CA ALA A 223 15.55 -17.76 -0.23
C ALA A 223 14.98 -17.47 1.17
N LYS A 224 13.65 -17.62 1.34
CA LYS A 224 12.93 -17.34 2.59
C LYS A 224 13.21 -15.94 3.16
N ASP A 225 13.48 -14.96 2.30
CA ASP A 225 13.72 -13.58 2.75
C ASP A 225 12.42 -12.91 3.15
N TRP A 226 12.23 -12.75 4.46
CA TRP A 226 11.07 -12.10 5.04
C TRP A 226 10.92 -10.64 4.58
N ARG A 227 12.02 -9.94 4.25
CA ARG A 227 11.98 -8.55 3.78
C ARG A 227 11.31 -8.46 2.42
N SER A 228 11.67 -9.38 1.52
CA SER A 228 11.04 -9.52 0.21
C SER A 228 9.57 -9.88 0.35
N GLY A 229 9.23 -10.83 1.23
CA GLY A 229 7.83 -11.18 1.51
C GLY A 229 7.02 -9.98 2.00
N ALA A 230 7.60 -9.15 2.89
CA ALA A 230 6.93 -7.98 3.41
C ALA A 230 6.57 -6.94 2.33
N VAL A 231 7.48 -6.73 1.39
CA VAL A 231 7.27 -5.83 0.26
C VAL A 231 6.24 -6.39 -0.72
N ILE A 232 6.33 -7.69 -1.05
CA ILE A 232 5.37 -8.35 -1.94
C ILE A 232 3.95 -8.30 -1.38
N VAL A 233 3.78 -8.53 -0.07
CA VAL A 233 2.47 -8.40 0.59
C VAL A 233 1.92 -6.97 0.48
N GLY A 234 2.78 -5.95 0.59
CA GLY A 234 2.36 -4.55 0.39
C GLY A 234 1.91 -4.25 -1.04
N ILE A 235 2.63 -4.75 -2.05
CA ILE A 235 2.20 -4.63 -3.46
C ILE A 235 0.89 -5.37 -3.69
N ALA A 236 0.81 -6.63 -3.23
CA ALA A 236 -0.37 -7.47 -3.38
C ALA A 236 -1.61 -6.85 -2.72
N ALA A 237 -1.48 -6.28 -1.53
CA ALA A 237 -2.56 -5.61 -0.82
C ALA A 237 -3.14 -4.42 -1.59
N GLY A 238 -2.29 -3.67 -2.31
CA GLY A 238 -2.74 -2.54 -3.12
C GLY A 238 -3.19 -2.90 -4.52
N TRP A 239 -2.76 -4.04 -5.07
CA TRP A 239 -2.95 -4.40 -6.48
C TRP A 239 -3.96 -5.54 -6.69
N LEU A 240 -3.84 -6.67 -5.97
CA LEU A 240 -4.67 -7.85 -6.21
C LEU A 240 -6.19 -7.63 -6.01
N PRO A 241 -6.65 -6.79 -5.06
CA PRO A 241 -8.08 -6.53 -4.93
C PRO A 241 -8.74 -5.98 -6.21
N TRP A 242 -7.98 -5.30 -7.07
CA TRP A 242 -8.48 -4.79 -8.34
C TRP A 242 -8.80 -5.88 -9.36
N MET A 243 -8.29 -7.10 -9.17
CA MET A 243 -8.64 -8.25 -10.03
C MET A 243 -10.11 -8.65 -9.86
N LEU A 244 -10.78 -8.20 -8.80
CA LEU A 244 -12.21 -8.40 -8.57
C LEU A 244 -13.08 -7.40 -9.34
N TYR A 245 -12.48 -6.42 -10.01
CA TYR A 245 -13.18 -5.28 -10.63
C TYR A 245 -12.69 -5.01 -12.06
N LEU A 246 -12.33 -6.04 -12.82
CA LEU A 246 -11.77 -5.88 -14.17
C LEU A 246 -12.73 -5.20 -15.16
N ASP A 247 -14.04 -5.40 -14.99
CA ASP A 247 -15.08 -4.86 -15.86
C ASP A 247 -15.48 -3.41 -15.49
N ARG A 248 -14.90 -2.84 -14.43
CA ARG A 248 -15.23 -1.47 -14.00
C ARG A 248 -14.34 -0.43 -14.66
N THR A 249 -14.88 0.78 -14.80
CA THR A 249 -14.13 1.97 -15.19
C THR A 249 -13.10 2.35 -14.12
N ILE A 250 -11.85 1.91 -14.31
CA ILE A 250 -10.75 2.11 -13.37
C ILE A 250 -9.48 2.60 -14.06
N PHE A 251 -8.57 3.16 -13.27
CA PHE A 251 -7.53 4.06 -13.74
C PHE A 251 -6.16 3.74 -13.14
N THR A 252 -5.08 3.92 -13.90
CA THR A 252 -3.72 3.63 -13.45
C THR A 252 -3.28 4.45 -12.23
N PHE A 253 -3.88 5.63 -11.96
CA PHE A 253 -3.53 6.40 -10.77
C PHE A 253 -3.83 5.68 -9.45
N TYR A 254 -4.70 4.66 -9.44
CA TYR A 254 -4.94 3.83 -8.25
C TYR A 254 -3.67 3.15 -7.74
N THR A 255 -2.64 3.01 -8.58
CA THR A 255 -1.34 2.49 -8.21
C THR A 255 -0.60 3.29 -7.14
N VAL A 256 -0.93 4.59 -6.97
CA VAL A 256 -0.26 5.51 -6.05
C VAL A 256 -0.15 4.95 -4.62
N VAL A 257 -1.14 4.18 -4.17
CA VAL A 257 -1.20 3.63 -2.82
C VAL A 257 -0.16 2.56 -2.53
N TYR A 258 0.37 1.90 -3.57
CA TYR A 258 1.38 0.84 -3.42
C TYR A 258 2.74 1.17 -4.05
N VAL A 259 2.90 2.36 -4.66
CA VAL A 259 4.19 2.87 -5.17
C VAL A 259 5.33 2.75 -4.15
N PRO A 260 5.15 3.05 -2.84
CA PRO A 260 6.25 2.91 -1.88
C PRO A 260 6.80 1.47 -1.83
N PHE A 261 5.94 0.46 -2.00
CA PHE A 261 6.37 -0.95 -2.02
C PHE A 261 7.05 -1.32 -3.35
N VAL A 262 6.63 -0.74 -4.47
CA VAL A 262 7.32 -0.86 -5.77
C VAL A 262 8.75 -0.33 -5.66
N VAL A 263 8.93 0.87 -5.08
CA VAL A 263 10.25 1.47 -4.84
C VAL A 263 11.08 0.61 -3.89
N MET A 264 10.48 0.06 -2.82
CA MET A 264 11.18 -0.86 -1.93
C MET A 264 11.61 -2.16 -2.63
N ALA A 265 10.81 -2.71 -3.55
CA ALA A 265 11.17 -3.90 -4.32
C ALA A 265 12.40 -3.67 -5.20
N VAL A 266 12.42 -2.53 -5.91
CA VAL A 266 13.60 -2.09 -6.68
C VAL A 266 14.80 -1.90 -5.76
N THR A 267 14.63 -1.18 -4.65
CA THR A 267 15.72 -0.91 -3.70
C THR A 267 16.31 -2.19 -3.11
N LEU A 268 15.49 -3.16 -2.72
CA LEU A 268 15.96 -4.46 -2.23
C LEU A 268 16.70 -5.25 -3.31
N THR A 269 16.30 -5.10 -4.58
CA THR A 269 16.97 -5.73 -5.73
C THR A 269 18.34 -5.11 -5.97
N LEU A 270 18.43 -3.78 -6.00
CA LEU A 270 19.71 -3.07 -6.08
C LEU A 270 20.64 -3.44 -4.92
N GLY A 271 20.11 -3.55 -3.71
CA GLY A 271 20.88 -4.02 -2.55
C GLY A 271 21.36 -5.46 -2.69
N ALA A 272 20.60 -6.34 -3.34
CA ALA A 272 21.04 -7.71 -3.64
C ALA A 272 22.14 -7.73 -4.70
N ILE A 273 22.03 -6.92 -5.75
CA ILE A 273 23.06 -6.73 -6.78
C ILE A 273 24.36 -6.22 -6.14
N ALA A 274 24.28 -5.20 -5.29
CA ALA A 274 25.46 -4.67 -4.58
C ALA A 274 26.16 -5.75 -3.73
N ARG A 275 25.39 -6.60 -3.04
CA ARG A 275 25.96 -7.72 -2.28
C ARG A 275 26.62 -8.76 -3.19
N GLY A 276 26.03 -9.07 -4.35
CA GLY A 276 26.64 -9.97 -5.34
C GLY A 276 27.94 -9.44 -5.92
N LEU A 277 28.09 -8.11 -6.00
CA LEU A 277 29.28 -7.44 -6.49
C LEU A 277 30.30 -7.09 -5.39
N ARG A 278 30.17 -7.64 -4.17
CA ARG A 278 31.03 -7.29 -3.03
C ARG A 278 32.52 -7.60 -3.24
N ASN A 279 32.84 -8.54 -4.13
CA ASN A 279 34.22 -8.90 -4.50
C ASN A 279 34.80 -8.00 -5.62
N ARG A 280 34.01 -7.09 -6.18
CA ARG A 280 34.46 -6.10 -7.16
C ARG A 280 34.93 -4.82 -6.44
N PRO A 281 35.74 -3.97 -7.09
CA PRO A 281 36.08 -2.65 -6.56
C PRO A 281 34.82 -1.86 -6.20
N ARG A 282 34.82 -1.13 -5.08
CA ARG A 282 33.65 -0.41 -4.56
C ARG A 282 33.00 0.54 -5.56
N TRP A 283 33.77 1.06 -6.53
CA TRP A 283 33.26 1.94 -7.57
C TRP A 283 32.29 1.23 -8.53
N VAL A 284 32.38 -0.09 -8.71
CA VAL A 284 31.50 -0.84 -9.63
C VAL A 284 30.03 -0.83 -9.17
N PRO A 285 29.69 -1.33 -7.96
CA PRO A 285 28.30 -1.24 -7.48
C PRO A 285 27.86 0.21 -7.26
N ALA A 286 28.78 1.12 -6.89
CA ALA A 286 28.46 2.55 -6.75
C ALA A 286 28.08 3.19 -8.09
N LEU A 287 28.80 2.89 -9.17
CA LEU A 287 28.51 3.39 -10.52
C LEU A 287 27.19 2.82 -11.04
N LEU A 288 26.94 1.53 -10.84
CA LEU A 288 25.69 0.90 -11.28
C LEU A 288 24.46 1.47 -10.56
N ILE A 289 24.51 1.54 -9.23
CA ILE A 289 23.40 2.08 -8.44
C ILE A 289 23.28 3.59 -8.64
N GLY A 290 24.40 4.32 -8.63
CA GLY A 290 24.44 5.75 -8.88
C GLY A 290 23.92 6.10 -10.26
N GLY A 291 24.29 5.34 -11.29
CA GLY A 291 23.78 5.48 -12.65
C GLY A 291 22.28 5.21 -12.75
N TYR A 292 21.77 4.19 -12.07
CA TYR A 292 20.33 3.95 -11.98
C TYR A 292 19.58 5.10 -11.30
N VAL A 293 20.06 5.57 -10.15
CA VAL A 293 19.45 6.70 -9.42
C VAL A 293 19.50 7.98 -10.26
N LEU A 294 20.62 8.24 -10.94
CA LEU A 294 20.76 9.35 -11.86
C LEU A 294 19.74 9.26 -13.00
N ALA A 295 19.56 8.08 -13.61
CA ALA A 295 18.56 7.88 -14.65
C ALA A 295 17.12 8.14 -14.15
N VAL A 296 16.81 7.74 -12.92
CA VAL A 296 15.52 8.04 -12.28
C VAL A 296 15.32 9.55 -12.12
N VAL A 297 16.33 10.27 -11.64
CA VAL A 297 16.28 11.74 -11.47
C VAL A 297 16.16 12.46 -12.81
N LEU A 298 16.93 12.05 -13.82
CA LEU A 298 16.87 12.61 -15.17
C LEU A 298 15.50 12.35 -15.82
N ALA A 299 14.92 11.17 -15.63
CA ALA A 299 13.56 10.89 -16.07
C ALA A 299 12.54 11.79 -15.34
N ALA A 300 12.70 12.00 -14.03
CA ALA A 300 11.81 12.90 -13.29
C ALA A 300 11.89 14.34 -13.81
N TRP A 301 13.11 14.83 -14.09
CA TRP A 301 13.30 16.13 -14.73
C TRP A 301 12.67 16.19 -16.13
N TRP A 302 12.87 15.15 -16.96
CA TRP A 302 12.30 15.06 -18.30
C TRP A 302 10.76 15.11 -18.29
N PHE A 303 10.13 14.37 -17.37
CA PHE A 303 8.68 14.27 -17.25
C PHE A 303 8.04 15.39 -16.41
N TYR A 304 8.83 16.21 -15.72
CA TYR A 304 8.31 17.28 -14.86
C TYR A 304 7.27 18.18 -15.55
N PRO A 305 7.49 18.67 -16.79
CA PRO A 305 6.53 19.58 -17.43
C PRO A 305 5.12 19.00 -17.58
N ILE A 306 5.01 17.68 -17.80
CA ILE A 306 3.71 16.99 -17.95
C ILE A 306 3.10 16.55 -16.60
N TRP A 307 3.81 16.77 -15.49
CA TRP A 307 3.30 16.56 -14.13
C TRP A 307 2.85 17.87 -13.48
N SER A 308 3.43 19.00 -13.90
CA SER A 308 3.21 20.33 -13.32
C SER A 308 2.33 21.26 -14.16
N ALA A 309 1.79 20.79 -15.29
CA ALA A 309 1.03 21.62 -16.24
C ALA A 309 1.84 22.80 -16.82
N GLU A 310 3.13 22.60 -17.06
CA GLU A 310 3.92 23.59 -17.79
C GLU A 310 3.46 23.70 -19.24
N VAL A 311 3.44 24.93 -19.76
CA VAL A 311 3.12 25.22 -21.15
C VAL A 311 4.36 24.95 -21.99
N ILE A 312 4.32 23.89 -22.80
CA ILE A 312 5.41 23.47 -23.68
C ILE A 312 4.91 23.34 -25.12
N THR A 313 5.83 23.26 -26.09
CA THR A 313 5.44 23.01 -27.49
C THR A 313 4.82 21.62 -27.62
N TYR A 314 3.93 21.44 -28.61
CA TYR A 314 3.32 20.15 -28.90
C TYR A 314 4.36 19.05 -29.15
N ASP A 315 5.43 19.37 -29.88
CA ASP A 315 6.53 18.42 -30.16
C ASP A 315 7.25 17.99 -28.87
N ALA A 316 7.48 18.93 -27.95
CA ALA A 316 8.07 18.62 -26.65
C ALA A 316 7.15 17.73 -25.80
N TRP A 317 5.84 17.99 -25.81
CA TRP A 317 4.85 17.11 -25.18
C TRP A 317 4.85 15.72 -25.82
N ARG A 318 4.81 15.66 -27.16
CA ARG A 318 4.79 14.40 -27.92
C ARG A 318 6.04 13.56 -27.69
N ALA A 319 7.22 14.18 -27.58
CA ALA A 319 8.48 13.50 -27.28
C ALA A 319 8.50 12.83 -25.89
N ARG A 320 7.62 13.27 -24.97
CA ARG A 320 7.42 12.64 -23.66
C ARG A 320 6.44 11.47 -23.70
N MET A 321 5.66 11.31 -24.77
CA MET A 321 4.77 10.18 -24.96
C MET A 321 5.56 8.97 -25.48
N TRP A 322 6.31 8.32 -24.59
CA TRP A 322 7.19 7.21 -24.94
C TRP A 322 6.44 5.99 -25.49
N LEU A 323 5.18 5.79 -25.08
CA LEU A 323 4.30 4.78 -25.65
C LEU A 323 3.17 5.47 -26.44
N PRO A 324 2.76 4.92 -27.60
CA PRO A 324 1.64 5.46 -28.37
C PRO A 324 0.33 5.52 -27.57
N THR A 325 0.17 4.63 -26.60
CA THR A 325 -1.01 4.49 -25.73
C THR A 325 -1.08 5.53 -24.60
N TRP A 326 -0.11 6.45 -24.51
CA TRP A 326 -0.13 7.57 -23.56
C TRP A 326 -0.90 8.79 -24.07
N ILE A 327 -1.41 8.69 -25.30
CA ILE A 327 -2.23 9.69 -25.98
C ILE A 327 -3.66 9.17 -26.04
#